data_AF-A0A9X6ZQ99-F1
#
_entry.id   AF-A0A9X6ZQ99-F1
#
_cell.length_a   1.000
_cell.length_b   1.000
_cell.length_c   1.000
_cell.angle_alpha   90.00
_cell.angle_beta   90.00
_cell.angle_gamma   90.00
#
_symmetry.space_group_name_H-M   'P 1'
#
loop_
_entity.id
_entity.type
_entity.pdbx_description
1 polymer ?
#
loop_
_entity_poly.entity_id
_entity_poly.type
_entity_poly.pdbx_seq_one_letter_code
_entity_poly.pdbx_strand_id
1 'polypeptide(L)'
;MIHFKPGHCEVHTTIPTLKKFANDTYYRYHKSNRLKHMTLSNDRYPNLKITDDIFSLSIWIKTREGEEQRIFLDGDVFLNQLVIHTITLEGSQFTEEAYEEMNRVLKGLSSTGKGFIYAEVQKVPTRYQNGKVVEYKNLLDEIYNSLPEDKKEMHRVVYEALQTGFSIEDEEY
;
A
#
# COMPACT_ATOMS: atom_id res chain seq x y z
N MET A 1 -4.59 6.30 17.19
CA MET A 1 -4.62 6.70 15.77
C MET A 1 -3.30 6.31 15.13
N ILE A 2 -3.35 5.68 13.95
CA ILE A 2 -2.18 5.22 13.19
C ILE A 2 -1.88 6.26 12.13
N HIS A 3 -0.65 6.79 12.12
CA HIS A 3 -0.20 7.67 11.04
C HIS A 3 0.23 6.83 9.84
N PHE A 4 -0.25 7.19 8.65
CA PHE A 4 0.13 6.53 7.41
C PHE A 4 0.45 7.59 6.35
N LYS A 5 1.59 7.41 5.68
CA LYS A 5 1.99 8.25 4.57
C LYS A 5 2.43 7.37 3.39
N PRO A 6 1.74 7.46 2.22
CA PRO A 6 2.17 6.72 1.04
C PRO A 6 3.53 7.27 0.56
N GLY A 7 4.38 6.36 0.12
CA GLY A 7 5.69 6.64 -0.47
C GLY A 7 5.72 6.26 -1.95
N HIS A 8 6.91 5.94 -2.43
CA HIS A 8 7.11 5.52 -3.82
C HIS A 8 6.40 4.20 -4.11
N CYS A 9 5.73 4.11 -5.26
CA CYS A 9 5.04 2.92 -5.71
C CYS A 9 5.46 2.57 -7.13
N GLU A 10 5.68 1.29 -7.37
CA GLU A 10 5.88 0.76 -8.70
C GLU A 10 5.29 -0.65 -8.74
N VAL A 11 4.07 -0.81 -9.26
CA VAL A 11 3.43 -2.11 -9.40
C VAL A 11 3.04 -2.34 -10.85
N HIS A 12 3.70 -3.31 -11.48
CA HIS A 12 3.48 -3.75 -12.86
C HIS A 12 2.42 -4.83 -12.90
N THR A 13 1.24 -4.49 -13.44
CA THR A 13 0.09 -5.39 -13.56
C THR A 13 -0.51 -5.33 -14.97
N THR A 14 -1.66 -5.97 -15.17
CA THR A 14 -2.41 -5.94 -16.43
C THR A 14 -3.82 -5.41 -16.18
N ILE A 15 -4.47 -4.89 -17.23
CA ILE A 15 -5.85 -4.38 -17.14
C ILE A 15 -6.81 -5.44 -16.56
N PRO A 16 -6.82 -6.71 -17.01
CA PRO A 16 -7.73 -7.71 -16.44
C PRO A 16 -7.47 -7.98 -14.96
N THR A 17 -6.21 -8.09 -14.55
CA THR A 17 -5.84 -8.36 -13.16
C THR A 17 -6.24 -7.20 -12.24
N LEU A 18 -5.95 -5.96 -12.63
CA LEU A 18 -6.30 -4.78 -11.84
C LEU A 18 -7.82 -4.59 -11.74
N LYS A 19 -8.56 -4.79 -12.85
CA LYS A 19 -10.04 -4.75 -12.83
C LYS A 19 -10.61 -5.82 -11.92
N LYS A 20 -10.09 -7.05 -11.97
CA LYS A 20 -10.51 -8.13 -11.08
C LYS A 20 -10.29 -7.76 -9.62
N PHE A 21 -9.09 -7.29 -9.27
CA PHE A 21 -8.76 -6.83 -7.92
C PHE A 21 -9.73 -5.75 -7.43
N ALA A 22 -9.98 -4.73 -8.24
CA ALA A 22 -10.88 -3.63 -7.89
C ALA A 22 -12.32 -4.13 -7.65
N ASN A 23 -12.81 -5.01 -8.53
CA ASN A 23 -14.14 -5.62 -8.41
C ASN A 23 -14.27 -6.52 -7.17
N ASP A 24 -13.28 -7.38 -6.92
CA ASP A 24 -13.26 -8.27 -5.75
C ASP A 24 -13.25 -7.43 -4.45
N THR A 25 -12.52 -6.31 -4.46
CA THR A 25 -12.46 -5.36 -3.33
C THR A 25 -13.81 -4.69 -3.11
N TYR A 26 -14.44 -4.17 -4.17
CA TYR A 26 -15.79 -3.60 -4.10
C TYR A 26 -16.81 -4.60 -3.57
N TYR A 27 -16.78 -5.83 -4.08
CA TYR A 27 -17.73 -6.86 -3.64
C TYR A 27 -17.55 -7.23 -2.18
N ARG A 28 -16.32 -7.31 -1.67
CA ARG A 28 -16.02 -7.54 -0.26
C ARG A 28 -16.67 -6.50 0.65
N TYR A 29 -16.51 -5.22 0.33
CA TYR A 29 -16.93 -4.14 1.24
C TYR A 29 -18.39 -3.71 1.05
N HIS A 30 -18.89 -3.75 -0.18
CA HIS A 30 -20.16 -3.11 -0.52
C HIS A 30 -21.25 -4.08 -1.01
N LYS A 31 -20.92 -5.36 -1.32
CA LYS A 31 -21.93 -6.35 -1.76
C LYS A 31 -22.06 -7.58 -0.89
N SER A 32 -20.98 -8.09 -0.29
CA SER A 32 -21.01 -9.33 0.51
C SER A 32 -21.40 -9.11 1.97
N ASN A 33 -21.52 -7.85 2.43
CA ASN A 33 -21.75 -7.57 3.83
C ASN A 33 -23.25 -7.53 4.22
N ARG A 34 -23.54 -7.92 5.46
CA ARG A 34 -24.86 -7.90 6.12
C ARG A 34 -25.43 -6.47 6.30
N LEU A 35 -24.69 -5.46 5.83
CA LEU A 35 -24.96 -4.01 5.90
C LEU A 35 -25.28 -3.39 4.53
N LYS A 36 -25.77 -4.17 3.55
CA LYS A 36 -26.23 -3.66 2.23
C LYS A 36 -27.13 -2.42 2.34
N HIS A 37 -27.86 -2.29 3.43
CA HIS A 37 -28.78 -1.19 3.74
C HIS A 37 -28.08 0.16 3.99
N MET A 38 -26.76 0.17 4.22
CA MET A 38 -26.00 1.39 4.53
C MET A 38 -25.26 1.99 3.33
N THR A 39 -25.20 1.30 2.19
CA THR A 39 -24.55 1.82 0.97
C THR A 39 -25.61 2.36 0.03
N LEU A 40 -25.78 3.68 0.04
CA LEU A 40 -26.84 4.40 -0.69
C LEU A 40 -26.40 4.94 -2.07
N SER A 41 -25.15 4.76 -2.52
CA SER A 41 -24.66 5.38 -3.77
C SER A 41 -23.97 4.41 -4.74
N ASN A 42 -24.38 4.50 -6.01
CA ASN A 42 -23.71 3.86 -7.16
C ASN A 42 -22.30 4.43 -7.43
N ASP A 43 -21.91 5.54 -6.79
CA ASP A 43 -20.59 6.19 -6.98
C ASP A 43 -19.40 5.40 -6.39
N ARG A 44 -19.67 4.27 -5.72
CA ARG A 44 -18.64 3.44 -5.08
C ARG A 44 -18.11 2.32 -5.96
N TYR A 45 -18.73 2.09 -7.12
CA TYR A 45 -18.25 1.08 -8.05
C TYR A 45 -16.86 1.49 -8.59
N PRO A 46 -15.87 0.57 -8.62
CA PRO A 46 -14.53 0.88 -9.05
C PRO A 46 -14.55 1.28 -10.53
N ASN A 47 -14.04 2.48 -10.81
CA ASN A 47 -14.00 3.03 -12.16
C ASN A 47 -12.54 3.16 -12.61
N LEU A 48 -12.08 2.18 -13.38
CA LEU A 48 -10.77 2.23 -14.04
C LEU A 48 -10.90 3.06 -15.31
N LYS A 49 -10.38 4.28 -15.28
CA LYS A 49 -10.31 5.19 -16.42
C LYS A 49 -8.94 5.03 -17.08
N ILE A 50 -8.94 4.73 -18.37
CA ILE A 50 -7.72 4.53 -19.16
C ILE A 50 -7.76 5.52 -20.32
N THR A 51 -6.64 6.20 -20.53
CA THR A 51 -6.33 6.97 -21.73
C THR A 51 -5.18 6.26 -22.48
N ASP A 52 -4.63 6.88 -23.53
CA ASP A 52 -3.57 6.26 -24.32
C ASP A 52 -2.29 5.99 -23.49
N ASP A 53 -1.92 6.93 -22.61
CA ASP A 53 -0.65 6.86 -21.87
C ASP A 53 -0.81 6.69 -20.36
N ILE A 54 -1.96 7.06 -19.78
CA ILE A 54 -2.19 7.03 -18.33
C ILE A 54 -3.50 6.36 -17.95
N PHE A 55 -3.56 5.84 -16.72
CA PHE A 55 -4.78 5.37 -16.10
C PHE A 55 -4.95 5.92 -14.69
N SER A 56 -6.21 5.99 -14.26
CA SER A 56 -6.59 6.26 -12.87
C SER A 56 -7.66 5.27 -12.40
N LEU A 57 -7.60 4.91 -11.13
CA LEU A 57 -8.55 4.01 -10.48
C LEU A 57 -8.81 4.49 -9.06
N SER A 58 -10.07 4.59 -8.69
CA SER A 58 -10.45 4.78 -7.30
C SER A 58 -11.13 3.56 -6.72
N ILE A 59 -10.69 3.16 -5.52
CA ILE A 59 -11.22 2.04 -4.76
C ILE A 59 -11.75 2.56 -3.44
N TRP A 60 -12.95 2.13 -3.08
CA TRP A 60 -13.56 2.42 -1.79
C TRP A 60 -13.39 1.24 -0.84
N ILE A 61 -13.08 1.55 0.41
CA ILE A 61 -12.90 0.64 1.53
C ILE A 61 -13.90 1.04 2.60
N LYS A 62 -14.44 0.06 3.31
CA LYS A 62 -15.41 0.30 4.38
C LYS A 62 -15.05 -0.50 5.63
N THR A 63 -15.02 0.14 6.78
CA THR A 63 -14.85 -0.52 8.09
C THR A 63 -16.12 -1.26 8.50
N ARG A 64 -16.09 -2.07 9.57
CA ARG A 64 -17.30 -2.73 10.10
C ARG A 64 -18.28 -1.73 10.69
N GLU A 65 -17.78 -0.64 11.28
CA GLU A 65 -18.59 0.47 11.79
C GLU A 65 -19.20 1.33 10.66
N GLY A 66 -18.71 1.14 9.44
CA GLY A 66 -19.28 1.75 8.24
C GLY A 66 -18.60 3.04 7.80
N GLU A 67 -17.47 3.41 8.42
CA GLU A 67 -16.58 4.45 7.93
C GLU A 67 -16.06 4.07 6.54
N GLU A 68 -16.14 5.00 5.59
CA GLU A 68 -15.67 4.80 4.23
C GLU A 68 -14.37 5.57 3.97
N GLN A 69 -13.46 4.93 3.27
CA GLN A 69 -12.17 5.49 2.88
C GLN A 69 -11.93 5.23 1.40
N ARG A 70 -11.18 6.14 0.77
CA ARG A 70 -10.89 6.07 -0.65
C ARG A 70 -9.40 5.99 -0.91
N ILE A 71 -9.02 5.04 -1.76
CA ILE A 71 -7.69 4.92 -2.34
C ILE A 71 -7.76 5.32 -3.80
N PHE A 72 -6.88 6.23 -4.20
CA PHE A 72 -6.64 6.59 -5.59
C PHE A 72 -5.33 5.97 -6.06
N LEU A 73 -5.37 5.37 -7.24
CA LEU A 73 -4.25 4.75 -7.92
C LEU A 73 -4.09 5.44 -9.26
N ASP A 74 -2.89 5.95 -9.53
CA ASP A 74 -2.56 6.59 -10.80
C ASP A 74 -1.26 6.01 -11.34
N GLY A 75 -1.15 5.97 -12.67
CA GLY A 75 0.03 5.45 -13.32
C GLY A 75 -0.09 5.40 -14.84
N ASP A 76 0.84 4.69 -15.45
CA ASP A 76 1.03 4.71 -16.90
C ASP A 76 0.55 3.41 -17.55
N VAL A 77 0.19 3.53 -18.82
CA VAL A 77 -0.23 2.44 -19.70
C VAL A 77 0.86 2.25 -20.73
N PHE A 78 1.41 1.03 -20.79
CA PHE A 78 2.35 0.66 -21.84
C PHE A 78 1.94 -0.67 -22.45
N LEU A 79 1.49 -0.63 -23.71
CA LEU A 79 0.91 -1.78 -24.41
C LEU A 79 -0.25 -2.39 -23.59
N ASN A 80 -0.08 -3.62 -23.09
CA ASN A 80 -1.07 -4.33 -22.27
C ASN A 80 -0.72 -4.34 -20.77
N GLN A 81 0.27 -3.55 -20.36
CA GLN A 81 0.74 -3.43 -18.99
C GLN A 81 0.33 -2.09 -18.39
N LEU A 82 0.02 -2.14 -17.10
CA LEU A 82 -0.22 -0.96 -16.27
C LEU A 82 0.89 -0.88 -15.24
N VAL A 83 1.48 0.30 -15.07
CA VAL A 83 2.46 0.56 -14.02
C VAL A 83 1.85 1.57 -13.05
N ILE A 84 1.51 1.12 -11.83
CA ILE A 84 1.02 2.01 -10.79
C ILE A 84 2.20 2.77 -10.21
N HIS A 85 2.16 4.11 -10.28
CA HIS A 85 3.23 4.99 -9.78
C HIS A 85 2.87 5.68 -8.48
N THR A 86 1.58 5.96 -8.28
CA THR A 86 1.10 6.76 -7.15
C THR A 86 -0.07 6.07 -6.48
N ILE A 87 -0.03 6.07 -5.15
CA ILE A 87 -1.18 5.75 -4.30
C ILE A 87 -1.46 6.96 -3.42
N THR A 88 -2.68 7.48 -3.51
CA THR A 88 -3.15 8.58 -2.67
C THR A 88 -4.31 8.10 -1.80
N LEU A 89 -4.34 8.54 -0.56
CA LEU A 89 -5.37 8.20 0.42
C LEU A 89 -6.07 9.48 0.89
N GLU A 90 -7.37 9.39 1.14
CA GLU A 90 -8.09 10.46 1.83
C GLU A 90 -7.76 10.43 3.32
N GLY A 91 -6.87 11.34 3.75
CA GLY A 91 -6.42 11.46 5.13
C GLY A 91 -5.04 10.84 5.40
N SER A 92 -4.47 11.17 6.56
CA SER A 92 -3.14 10.71 7.00
C SER A 92 -3.14 10.05 8.38
N GLN A 93 -4.31 9.99 9.02
CA GLN A 93 -4.51 9.41 10.33
C GLN A 93 -5.71 8.48 10.28
N PHE A 94 -5.49 7.24 10.71
CA PHE A 94 -6.47 6.17 10.60
C PHE A 94 -6.76 5.61 11.99
N THR A 95 -8.01 5.19 12.22
CA THR A 95 -8.30 4.27 13.33
C THR A 95 -7.57 2.95 13.08
N GLU A 96 -7.38 2.14 14.13
CA GLU A 96 -6.72 0.84 13.98
C GLU A 96 -7.48 -0.07 13.02
N GLU A 97 -8.80 -0.12 13.15
CA GLU A 97 -9.66 -0.89 12.25
C GLU A 97 -9.54 -0.42 10.79
N ALA A 98 -9.57 0.89 10.54
CA ALA A 98 -9.47 1.39 9.18
C ALA A 98 -8.09 1.12 8.57
N TYR A 99 -7.02 1.24 9.37
CA TYR A 99 -5.69 0.84 8.95
C TYR A 99 -5.62 -0.65 8.61
N GLU A 100 -6.25 -1.55 9.38
CA GLU A 100 -6.28 -2.98 9.06
C GLU A 100 -6.91 -3.27 7.70
N GLU A 101 -8.02 -2.61 7.39
CA GLU A 101 -8.70 -2.77 6.10
C GLU A 101 -7.87 -2.19 4.95
N MET A 102 -7.28 -1.01 5.13
CA MET A 102 -6.35 -0.43 4.16
C MET A 102 -5.13 -1.34 3.94
N ASN A 103 -4.51 -1.84 5.01
CA ASN A 103 -3.37 -2.76 4.99
C ASN A 103 -3.71 -4.03 4.19
N ARG A 104 -4.93 -4.56 4.34
CA ARG A 104 -5.43 -5.70 3.56
C ARG A 104 -5.55 -5.37 2.08
N VAL A 105 -6.04 -4.19 1.72
CA VAL A 105 -6.16 -3.74 0.32
C VAL A 105 -4.79 -3.50 -0.30
N LEU A 106 -3.85 -2.86 0.39
CA LEU A 106 -2.49 -2.63 -0.10
C LEU A 106 -1.71 -3.94 -0.30
N LYS A 107 -1.85 -4.90 0.62
CA LYS A 107 -1.35 -6.28 0.41
C LYS A 107 -1.96 -6.88 -0.85
N GLY A 108 -3.28 -6.84 -0.98
CA GLY A 108 -3.99 -7.33 -2.17
C GLY A 108 -3.47 -6.70 -3.46
N LEU A 109 -3.31 -5.37 -3.48
CA LEU A 109 -2.80 -4.62 -4.63
C LEU A 109 -1.37 -5.06 -5.00
N SER A 110 -0.48 -5.17 -4.01
CA SER A 110 0.91 -5.61 -4.22
C SER A 110 1.03 -7.06 -4.73
N SER A 111 -0.04 -7.85 -4.66
CA SER A 111 -0.10 -9.23 -5.19
C SER A 111 -0.60 -9.31 -6.63
N THR A 112 -1.10 -8.20 -7.20
CA THR A 112 -1.64 -8.15 -8.56
C THR A 112 -0.55 -8.18 -9.64
N GLY A 113 0.71 -8.08 -9.26
CA GLY A 113 1.80 -7.79 -10.18
C GLY A 113 3.19 -7.87 -9.58
N LYS A 114 4.19 -7.46 -10.35
CA LYS A 114 5.58 -7.33 -9.89
C LYS A 114 5.84 -5.92 -9.38
N GLY A 115 6.72 -5.79 -8.40
CA GLY A 115 7.12 -4.50 -7.84
C GLY A 115 6.64 -4.31 -6.40
N PHE A 116 6.47 -3.07 -5.94
CA PHE A 116 6.28 -2.74 -4.54
C PHE A 116 5.45 -1.48 -4.31
N ILE A 117 4.99 -1.31 -3.08
CA ILE A 117 4.42 -0.07 -2.55
C ILE A 117 5.20 0.27 -1.28
N TYR A 118 5.88 1.41 -1.25
CA TYR A 118 6.44 1.93 0.00
C TYR A 118 5.43 2.81 0.72
N ALA A 119 5.46 2.74 2.03
CA ALA A 119 4.74 3.64 2.91
C ALA A 119 5.53 3.84 4.20
N GLU A 120 5.23 4.92 4.91
CA GLU A 120 5.65 5.13 6.29
C GLU A 120 4.42 4.92 7.18
N VAL A 121 4.52 3.98 8.12
CA VAL A 121 3.46 3.67 9.09
C VAL A 121 4.02 3.95 10.47
N GLN A 122 3.42 4.89 11.21
CA GLN A 122 3.93 5.33 12.52
C GLN A 122 5.44 5.63 12.49
N LYS A 123 5.90 6.39 11.48
CA LYS A 123 7.32 6.73 11.24
C LYS A 123 8.22 5.53 10.90
N VAL A 124 7.67 4.34 10.72
CA VAL A 124 8.43 3.14 10.33
C VAL A 124 8.28 2.86 8.82
N PRO A 125 9.39 2.81 8.07
CA PRO A 125 9.36 2.43 6.66
C PRO A 125 8.82 1.01 6.49
N THR A 126 7.82 0.89 5.63
CA THR A 126 7.08 -0.35 5.36
C THR A 126 7.00 -0.56 3.86
N ARG A 127 7.27 -1.79 3.38
CA ARG A 127 7.12 -2.14 1.97
C ARG A 127 6.08 -3.23 1.78
N TYR A 128 5.09 -2.99 0.94
CA TYR A 128 4.15 -4.02 0.49
C TYR A 128 4.66 -4.63 -0.79
N GLN A 129 4.82 -5.94 -0.81
CA GLN A 129 5.36 -6.66 -1.96
C GLN A 129 4.82 -8.09 -1.97
N ASN A 130 4.29 -8.51 -3.12
CA ASN A 130 3.80 -9.87 -3.35
C ASN A 130 2.79 -10.34 -2.26
N GLY A 131 1.85 -9.46 -1.89
CA GLY A 131 0.82 -9.80 -0.90
C GLY A 131 1.26 -9.72 0.56
N LYS A 132 2.52 -9.36 0.83
CA LYS A 132 3.10 -9.33 2.18
C LYS A 132 3.59 -7.94 2.53
N VAL A 133 3.71 -7.71 3.83
CA VAL A 133 4.45 -6.57 4.38
C VAL A 133 5.87 -7.04 4.66
N VAL A 134 6.85 -6.34 4.11
CA VAL A 134 8.28 -6.50 4.38
C VAL A 134 8.63 -5.46 5.43
N GLU A 135 9.01 -5.96 6.60
CA GLU A 135 9.37 -5.15 7.77
C GLU A 135 10.69 -4.41 7.55
N TYR A 136 10.85 -3.30 8.27
CA TYR A 136 12.02 -2.43 8.22
C TYR A 136 13.36 -3.18 8.36
N LYS A 137 13.45 -4.16 9.26
CA LYS A 137 14.67 -4.96 9.42
C LYS A 137 15.05 -5.68 8.14
N ASN A 138 14.09 -6.31 7.47
CA ASN A 138 14.36 -7.00 6.21
C ASN A 138 14.76 -6.01 5.10
N LEU A 139 14.21 -4.79 5.12
CA LEU A 139 14.61 -3.72 4.19
C LEU A 139 16.05 -3.26 4.44
N LEU A 140 16.44 -3.09 5.71
CA LEU A 140 17.84 -2.79 6.09
C LEU A 140 18.78 -3.90 5.66
N ASP A 141 18.42 -5.15 5.94
CA ASP A 141 19.21 -6.32 5.58
C ASP A 141 19.38 -6.41 4.05
N GLU A 142 18.33 -6.14 3.27
CA GLU A 142 18.42 -6.06 1.81
C GLU A 142 19.38 -4.96 1.33
N ILE A 143 19.27 -3.75 1.89
CA ILE A 143 20.17 -2.63 1.54
C ILE A 143 21.61 -3.01 1.86
N TYR A 144 21.88 -3.49 3.06
CA TYR A 144 23.23 -3.85 3.50
C TYR A 144 23.81 -5.00 2.65
N ASN A 145 23.01 -6.01 2.34
CA ASN A 145 23.44 -7.13 1.51
C ASN A 145 23.67 -6.76 0.04
N SER A 146 23.03 -5.68 -0.45
CA SER A 146 23.23 -5.17 -1.81
C SER A 146 24.54 -4.38 -1.99
N LEU A 147 25.19 -3.98 -0.89
CA LEU A 147 26.47 -3.28 -0.94
C LEU A 147 27.59 -4.22 -1.44
N PRO A 148 28.55 -3.72 -2.24
CA PRO A 148 29.81 -4.42 -2.51
C PRO A 148 30.56 -4.77 -1.21
N GLU A 149 31.28 -5.90 -1.18
CA GLU A 149 31.99 -6.40 0.03
C GLU A 149 32.98 -5.37 0.61
N ASP A 150 33.67 -4.63 -0.25
CA ASP A 150 34.58 -3.55 0.13
C ASP A 150 33.88 -2.38 0.83
N LYS A 151 32.57 -2.19 0.58
CA LYS A 151 31.74 -1.16 1.22
C LYS A 151 31.00 -1.67 2.45
N LYS A 152 30.76 -2.98 2.56
CA LYS A 152 30.07 -3.56 3.73
C LYS A 152 30.82 -3.26 5.02
N GLU A 153 32.14 -3.42 5.04
CA GLU A 153 32.93 -3.16 6.26
C GLU A 153 32.85 -1.68 6.68
N MET A 154 32.81 -0.75 5.71
CA MET A 154 32.65 0.68 5.99
C MET A 154 31.26 1.03 6.55
N HIS A 155 30.23 0.28 6.17
CA HIS A 155 28.84 0.55 6.56
C HIS A 155 28.34 -0.35 7.69
N ARG A 156 29.13 -1.32 8.17
CA ARG A 156 28.72 -2.28 9.21
C ARG A 156 28.24 -1.59 10.49
N VAL A 157 29.01 -0.62 10.99
CA VAL A 157 28.67 0.11 12.23
C VAL A 157 27.35 0.86 12.10
N VAL A 158 27.10 1.47 10.93
CA VAL A 158 25.85 2.20 10.66
C VAL A 158 24.68 1.22 10.55
N TYR A 159 24.85 0.10 9.88
CA TYR A 159 23.85 -0.95 9.76
C TYR A 159 23.46 -1.54 11.13
N GLU A 160 24.45 -1.90 11.96
CA GLU A 160 24.22 -2.41 13.33
C GLU A 160 23.50 -1.36 14.19
N ALA A 161 23.91 -0.09 14.11
CA ALA A 161 23.25 1.00 14.82
C ALA A 161 21.79 1.19 14.37
N LEU A 162 21.51 1.12 13.06
CA LEU A 162 20.16 1.24 12.50
C LEU A 162 19.26 0.04 12.84
N GLN A 163 19.82 -1.15 13.07
CA GLN A 163 19.07 -2.30 13.59
C GLN A 163 18.65 -2.11 15.05
N THR A 164 19.48 -1.43 15.86
CA THR A 164 19.17 -1.14 17.27
C THR A 164 18.35 0.15 17.46
N GLY A 165 18.40 1.08 16.50
CA GLY A 165 18.00 2.48 16.67
C GLY A 165 16.57 2.85 16.34
N PHE A 166 15.64 1.89 16.23
CA PHE A 166 14.19 2.17 16.14
C PHE A 166 13.42 1.84 17.43
N SER A 167 14.09 1.80 18.59
CA SER A 167 13.45 1.75 19.91
C SER A 167 13.50 3.08 20.69
N ILE A 168 13.70 4.22 20.02
CA ILE A 168 13.71 5.53 20.71
C ILE A 168 12.32 6.17 20.61
N GLU A 169 11.34 5.53 21.24
CA GLU A 169 10.16 6.19 21.82
C GLU A 169 9.97 5.64 23.26
N ASP A 170 11.02 5.63 24.07
CA ASP A 170 10.95 5.26 25.50
C ASP A 170 11.81 6.15 26.42
N GLU A 171 12.11 7.39 26.03
CA GLU A 171 12.67 8.40 26.96
C GLU A 171 12.05 9.79 26.72
N GLU A 172 10.74 9.90 26.95
CA GLU A 172 10.18 11.15 27.51
C GLU A 172 9.36 10.78 28.75
N TYR A 173 10.03 10.77 29.91
CA TYR A 173 9.47 11.08 31.23
C TYR A 173 10.53 11.74 32.11
#